data_AF-A0A3N4P539-F1
#
_entry.id   AF-A0A3N4P539-F1
#
_cell.length_a   1.000
_cell.length_b   1.000
_cell.length_c   1.000
_cell.angle_alpha   90.00
_cell.angle_beta   90.00
_cell.angle_gamma   90.00
#
_symmetry.space_group_name_H-M   'P 1'
#
loop_
_entity.id
_entity.type
_entity.pdbx_description
1 polymer ?
#
loop_
_entity_poly.entity_id
_entity_poly.type
_entity_poly.pdbx_seq_one_letter_code
_entity_poly.pdbx_strand_id
1 'polypeptide(L)'
;MKTVKINQFVINYLGNIKLLTLLLVMVTSFSNAQVDKAYIEITEQVEYSREIEKYSATIIIAESLVYNSYEENSTFEKIKSDYFKKLESNNFNTSELKEDAFAYAALGYRKKGMIYQFETTSEDKLIKLLSINGNGVSINEKYVHYKPLSAKTVEDLSKKAISESKKRANSIANSAGKKVGELVYLSNYKEESKRAFYSAINLKNHIFSVNVKYKLH
;
A
#
# COMPACT_ATOMS: atom_id res chain seq x y z
N MET A 1 -27.90 18.49 -80.43
CA MET A 1 -27.80 19.12 -79.09
C MET A 1 -27.76 18.05 -77.98
N LYS A 2 -26.64 17.36 -77.74
CA LYS A 2 -26.49 16.48 -76.54
C LYS A 2 -25.08 16.42 -75.96
N THR A 3 -24.08 16.98 -76.65
CA THR A 3 -22.65 16.88 -76.29
C THR A 3 -22.15 17.94 -75.31
N VAL A 4 -22.80 19.11 -75.20
CA VAL A 4 -22.30 20.22 -74.36
C VAL A 4 -22.56 20.01 -72.85
N LYS A 5 -23.65 19.31 -72.47
CA LYS A 5 -24.01 19.10 -71.05
C LYS A 5 -23.11 18.08 -70.33
N ILE A 6 -22.47 17.16 -71.05
CA ILE A 6 -21.61 16.13 -70.46
C ILE A 6 -20.30 16.77 -69.94
N ASN A 7 -19.73 17.73 -70.67
CA ASN A 7 -18.49 18.40 -70.26
C ASN A 7 -18.66 19.22 -68.97
N GLN A 8 -19.76 19.95 -68.79
CA GLN A 8 -19.99 20.74 -67.58
C GLN A 8 -20.11 19.87 -66.33
N PHE A 9 -20.76 18.70 -66.46
CA PHE A 9 -20.93 17.75 -65.36
C PHE A 9 -19.60 17.11 -64.96
N VAL A 10 -18.78 16.71 -65.93
CA VAL A 10 -17.45 16.14 -65.70
C VAL A 10 -16.50 17.17 -65.06
N ILE A 11 -16.55 18.44 -65.49
CA ILE A 11 -15.73 19.52 -64.92
C ILE A 11 -16.11 19.80 -63.46
N ASN A 12 -17.41 19.87 -63.13
CA ASN A 12 -17.86 20.06 -61.76
C ASN A 12 -17.54 18.86 -60.87
N TYR A 13 -17.64 17.63 -61.40
CA TYR A 13 -17.29 16.41 -60.68
C TYR A 13 -15.78 16.34 -60.38
N LEU A 14 -14.94 16.69 -61.35
CA LEU A 14 -13.48 16.78 -61.19
C LEU A 14 -13.07 17.91 -60.21
N GLY A 15 -13.77 19.05 -60.23
CA GLY A 15 -13.58 20.13 -59.27
C GLY A 15 -13.89 19.71 -57.83
N ASN A 16 -15.01 18.99 -57.63
CA ASN A 16 -15.41 18.47 -56.33
C ASN A 16 -14.47 17.38 -55.81
N ILE A 17 -13.93 16.51 -56.68
CA ILE A 17 -12.91 15.53 -56.31
C ILE A 17 -11.65 16.23 -55.80
N LYS A 18 -11.16 17.26 -56.50
CA LYS A 18 -9.98 18.03 -56.08
C LYS A 18 -10.19 18.70 -54.71
N LEU A 19 -11.37 19.29 -54.49
CA LEU A 19 -11.72 19.91 -53.21
C LEU A 19 -11.76 18.86 -52.08
N LEU A 20 -12.34 17.69 -52.35
CA LEU A 20 -12.37 16.57 -51.40
C LEU A 20 -10.97 16.05 -51.07
N THR A 21 -10.09 15.98 -52.07
CA THR A 21 -8.70 15.52 -51.89
C THR A 21 -7.91 16.53 -51.04
N LEU A 22 -8.10 17.83 -51.28
CA LEU A 22 -7.48 18.90 -50.50
C LEU A 22 -7.93 18.88 -49.04
N LEU A 23 -9.23 18.65 -48.80
CA LEU A 23 -9.79 18.54 -47.46
C LEU A 23 -9.24 17.31 -46.72
N LEU A 24 -9.11 16.18 -47.41
CA LEU A 24 -8.54 14.94 -46.86
C LEU A 24 -7.06 15.13 -46.46
N VAL A 25 -6.27 15.81 -47.30
CA VAL A 25 -4.86 16.14 -47.01
C VAL A 25 -4.74 17.05 -45.79
N MET A 26 -5.60 18.06 -45.64
CA MET A 26 -5.61 18.91 -44.45
C MET A 26 -5.96 18.12 -43.18
N VAL A 27 -6.98 17.27 -43.22
CA VAL A 27 -7.40 16.44 -42.07
C VAL A 27 -6.28 15.46 -41.64
N THR A 28 -5.55 14.86 -42.59
CA THR A 28 -4.40 13.99 -42.27
C THR A 28 -3.20 14.75 -41.71
N SER A 29 -3.06 16.04 -42.04
CA SER A 29 -1.98 16.89 -41.54
C SER A 29 -2.19 17.30 -40.08
N PHE A 30 -3.44 17.47 -39.63
CA PHE A 30 -3.76 17.71 -38.21
C PHE A 30 -3.68 16.45 -37.32
N SER A 31 -3.75 15.26 -37.92
CA SER A 31 -3.75 13.99 -37.18
C SER A 31 -2.37 13.56 -36.68
N ASN A 32 -1.28 14.19 -37.15
CA ASN A 32 0.11 13.84 -36.80
C ASN A 32 0.76 14.81 -35.79
N ALA A 33 0.01 15.74 -35.19
CA ALA A 33 0.55 16.73 -34.25
C ALA A 33 0.64 16.25 -32.79
N GLN A 34 0.20 15.03 -32.49
CA GLN A 34 0.44 14.38 -31.18
C GLN A 34 1.75 13.58 -31.22
N VAL A 35 2.88 14.28 -31.46
CA VAL A 35 4.15 13.74 -30.97
C VAL A 35 4.14 14.05 -29.48
N ASP A 36 3.87 13.04 -28.65
CA ASP A 36 4.03 13.18 -27.20
C ASP A 36 5.41 13.79 -26.93
N LYS A 37 5.43 14.99 -26.36
CA LYS A 37 6.68 15.68 -26.03
C LYS A 37 7.49 14.74 -25.15
N ALA A 38 8.73 14.48 -25.53
CA ALA A 38 9.61 13.60 -24.77
C ALA A 38 9.63 14.03 -23.29
N TYR A 39 9.45 13.05 -22.41
CA TYR A 39 9.45 13.27 -20.97
C TYR A 39 10.31 12.20 -20.29
N ILE A 40 10.74 12.51 -19.08
CA ILE A 40 11.33 11.54 -18.15
C ILE A 40 10.39 11.35 -16.97
N GLU A 41 10.09 10.10 -16.66
CA GLU A 41 9.29 9.70 -15.52
C GLU A 41 10.20 9.13 -14.43
N ILE A 42 10.06 9.64 -13.20
CA ILE A 42 10.84 9.22 -12.05
C ILE A 42 9.90 8.88 -10.90
N THR A 43 10.05 7.67 -10.37
CA THR A 43 9.55 7.32 -9.03
C THR A 43 10.67 7.60 -8.03
N GLU A 44 10.48 8.61 -7.19
CA GLU A 44 11.45 8.94 -6.15
C GLU A 44 10.97 8.46 -4.80
N GLN A 45 11.89 7.89 -4.02
CA GLN A 45 11.63 7.28 -2.74
C GLN A 45 12.46 7.98 -1.66
N VAL A 46 11.81 8.38 -0.58
CA VAL A 46 12.42 9.02 0.57
C VAL A 46 12.17 8.15 1.79
N GLU A 47 13.25 7.66 2.39
CA GLU A 47 13.17 6.98 3.68
C GLU A 47 12.80 7.96 4.79
N TYR A 48 11.92 7.50 5.68
CA TYR A 48 11.51 8.24 6.87
C TYR A 48 11.15 7.29 8.01
N SER A 49 11.16 7.82 9.23
CA SER A 49 10.82 7.06 10.42
C SER A 49 9.36 7.30 10.82
N ARG A 50 8.60 6.24 11.07
CA ARG A 50 7.25 6.32 11.63
C ARG A 50 7.25 6.18 13.14
N GLU A 51 6.43 7.02 13.77
CA GLU A 51 6.16 6.90 15.19
C GLU A 51 5.16 5.77 15.45
N ILE A 52 5.53 4.87 16.36
CA ILE A 52 4.67 3.77 16.79
C ILE A 52 3.66 4.31 17.80
N GLU A 53 2.39 4.02 17.58
CA GLU A 53 1.30 4.35 18.49
C GLU A 53 1.15 3.26 19.55
N LYS A 54 1.05 2.00 19.12
CA LYS A 54 0.84 0.84 19.98
C LYS A 54 1.18 -0.46 19.27
N TYR A 55 1.20 -1.54 20.03
CA TYR A 55 1.32 -2.92 19.59
C TYR A 55 0.05 -3.68 19.97
N SER A 56 -0.28 -4.72 19.19
CA SER A 56 -1.39 -5.62 19.53
C SER A 56 -1.09 -7.07 19.18
N ALA A 57 -1.75 -8.00 19.86
CA ALA A 57 -1.73 -9.42 19.53
C ALA A 57 -3.09 -10.06 19.83
N THR A 58 -3.47 -11.05 19.02
CA THR A 58 -4.66 -11.88 19.21
C THR A 58 -4.22 -13.20 19.84
N ILE A 59 -4.75 -13.54 21.00
CA ILE A 59 -4.47 -14.79 21.71
C ILE A 59 -5.69 -15.70 21.58
N ILE A 60 -5.50 -16.92 21.10
CA ILE A 60 -6.55 -17.94 21.03
C ILE A 60 -6.25 -19.00 22.08
N ILE A 61 -7.20 -19.24 22.97
CA ILE A 61 -7.14 -20.31 23.97
C ILE A 61 -8.27 -21.28 23.64
N ALA A 62 -7.94 -22.52 23.26
CA ALA A 62 -8.96 -23.48 22.82
C ALA A 62 -8.54 -24.94 23.03
N GLU A 63 -9.53 -25.78 23.30
CA GLU A 63 -9.37 -27.24 23.41
C GLU A 63 -8.92 -27.89 22.09
N SER A 64 -9.22 -27.25 20.96
CA SER A 64 -8.78 -27.72 19.63
C SER A 64 -7.29 -27.50 19.37
N LEU A 65 -6.61 -26.67 20.15
CA LEU A 65 -5.19 -26.34 19.99
C LEU A 65 -4.27 -27.18 20.87
N VAL A 66 -4.82 -28.12 21.65
CA VAL A 66 -4.04 -29.04 22.47
C VAL A 66 -3.34 -30.04 21.55
N TYR A 67 -2.00 -30.05 21.57
CA TYR A 67 -1.18 -30.81 20.61
C TYR A 67 -1.19 -32.33 20.88
N ASN A 68 -1.33 -32.75 22.14
CA ASN A 68 -1.31 -34.15 22.52
C ASN A 68 -2.71 -34.75 22.58
N SER A 69 -3.03 -35.65 21.64
CA SER A 69 -4.25 -36.45 21.61
C SER A 69 -4.40 -37.40 22.81
N TYR A 70 -3.39 -37.54 23.67
CA TYR A 70 -3.46 -38.35 24.89
C TYR A 70 -3.95 -37.56 26.12
N GLU A 71 -4.04 -36.23 26.04
CA GLU A 71 -4.67 -35.38 27.06
C GLU A 71 -6.14 -35.10 26.69
N GLU A 72 -6.93 -36.15 26.41
CA GLU A 72 -8.34 -36.02 25.97
C GLU A 72 -9.25 -35.27 26.96
N ASN A 73 -8.77 -34.96 28.18
CA ASN A 73 -9.53 -34.30 29.24
C ASN A 73 -9.08 -32.86 29.57
N SER A 74 -8.20 -32.24 28.77
CA SER A 74 -7.84 -30.84 28.96
C SER A 74 -9.01 -29.92 28.56
N THR A 75 -9.83 -29.54 29.53
CA THR A 75 -10.96 -28.62 29.34
C THR A 75 -10.49 -27.19 29.10
N PHE A 76 -11.29 -26.39 28.39
CA PHE A 76 -11.00 -24.97 28.17
C PHE A 76 -10.71 -24.21 29.47
N GLU A 77 -11.47 -24.47 30.55
CA GLU A 77 -11.26 -23.78 31.84
C GLU A 77 -9.89 -24.10 32.44
N LYS A 78 -9.45 -25.35 32.34
CA LYS A 78 -8.12 -25.77 32.78
C LYS A 78 -7.03 -25.10 31.94
N ILE A 79 -7.17 -25.12 30.61
CA ILE A 79 -6.21 -24.50 29.69
C ILE A 79 -6.08 -22.98 29.97
N LYS A 80 -7.21 -22.29 30.13
CA LYS A 80 -7.26 -20.87 30.47
C LYS A 80 -6.56 -20.60 31.81
N SER A 81 -6.94 -21.32 32.86
CA SER A 81 -6.35 -21.19 34.20
C SER A 81 -4.83 -21.41 34.17
N ASP A 82 -4.37 -22.48 33.52
CA ASP A 82 -2.95 -22.83 33.46
C ASP A 82 -2.13 -21.75 32.73
N TYR A 83 -2.66 -21.23 31.62
CA TYR A 83 -2.03 -20.13 30.89
C TYR A 83 -2.00 -18.83 31.70
N PHE A 84 -3.11 -18.45 32.35
CA PHE A 84 -3.20 -17.23 33.14
C PHE A 84 -2.27 -17.26 34.35
N LYS A 85 -2.19 -18.39 35.06
CA LYS A 85 -1.19 -18.59 36.12
C LYS A 85 0.24 -18.46 35.61
N LYS A 86 0.52 -18.95 34.40
CA LYS A 86 1.84 -18.82 33.78
C LYS A 86 2.16 -17.37 33.44
N LEU A 87 1.20 -16.61 32.91
CA LEU A 87 1.33 -15.16 32.69
C LEU A 87 1.64 -14.44 34.01
N GLU A 88 0.85 -14.66 35.06
CA GLU A 88 1.01 -14.03 36.37
C GLU A 88 2.36 -14.38 37.01
N SER A 89 2.78 -15.65 36.93
CA SER A 89 4.09 -16.11 37.43
C SER A 89 5.27 -15.45 36.71
N ASN A 90 5.05 -14.97 35.49
CA ASN A 90 6.02 -14.18 34.74
C ASN A 90 5.82 -12.67 34.94
N ASN A 91 5.06 -12.22 35.95
CA ASN A 91 4.73 -10.81 36.18
C ASN A 91 4.03 -10.15 34.98
N PHE A 92 3.09 -10.86 34.35
CA PHE A 92 2.22 -10.31 33.32
C PHE A 92 0.81 -10.12 33.90
N ASN A 93 0.24 -8.93 33.70
CA ASN A 93 -1.08 -8.59 34.23
C ASN A 93 -2.18 -9.11 33.30
N THR A 94 -2.88 -10.17 33.73
CA THR A 94 -3.94 -10.83 32.96
C THR A 94 -5.17 -9.94 32.73
N SER A 95 -5.39 -8.91 33.55
CA SER A 95 -6.50 -7.95 33.35
C SER A 95 -6.37 -7.09 32.09
N GLU A 96 -5.20 -7.09 31.45
CA GLU A 96 -4.96 -6.40 30.18
C GLU A 96 -5.43 -7.22 28.96
N LEU A 97 -5.80 -8.49 29.17
CA LEU A 97 -6.35 -9.36 28.15
C LEU A 97 -7.86 -9.18 28.07
N LYS A 98 -8.37 -8.69 26.95
CA LYS A 98 -9.80 -8.47 26.74
C LYS A 98 -10.43 -9.64 26.02
N GLU A 99 -11.41 -10.27 26.64
CA GLU A 99 -12.19 -11.37 26.02
C GLU A 99 -12.97 -10.89 24.80
N ASP A 100 -12.96 -11.70 23.74
CA ASP A 100 -13.71 -11.50 22.51
C ASP A 100 -14.42 -12.80 22.10
N ALA A 101 -15.56 -13.05 22.76
CA ALA A 101 -16.38 -14.23 22.53
C ALA A 101 -16.95 -14.27 21.11
N PHE A 102 -17.29 -13.11 20.55
CA PHE A 102 -17.83 -13.01 19.20
C PHE A 102 -16.80 -13.40 18.14
N ALA A 103 -15.57 -12.87 18.24
CA ALA A 103 -14.51 -13.23 17.32
C ALA A 103 -14.18 -14.72 17.38
N TYR A 104 -14.19 -15.34 18.57
CA TYR A 104 -14.03 -16.79 18.67
C TYR A 104 -15.16 -17.56 17.99
N ALA A 105 -16.42 -17.19 18.26
CA ALA A 105 -17.58 -17.83 17.63
C ALA A 105 -17.55 -17.71 16.10
N ALA A 106 -17.09 -16.57 15.57
CA ALA A 106 -16.96 -16.31 14.14
C ALA A 106 -15.93 -17.23 13.44
N LEU A 107 -14.97 -17.80 14.16
CA LEU A 107 -14.02 -18.79 13.60
C LEU A 107 -14.68 -20.15 13.31
N GLY A 108 -15.87 -20.43 13.85
CA GLY A 108 -16.61 -21.67 13.59
C GLY A 108 -15.99 -22.93 14.21
N TYR A 109 -15.16 -22.78 15.24
CA TYR A 109 -14.60 -23.94 15.96
C TYR A 109 -15.68 -24.71 16.73
N ARG A 110 -15.59 -26.04 16.69
CA ARG A 110 -16.55 -26.94 17.34
C ARG A 110 -16.27 -27.15 18.83
N LYS A 111 -15.00 -27.07 19.24
CA LYS A 111 -14.59 -27.24 20.64
C LYS A 111 -14.62 -25.91 21.39
N LYS A 112 -14.65 -25.93 22.72
CA LYS A 112 -14.72 -24.71 23.52
C LYS A 112 -13.41 -23.93 23.45
N GLY A 113 -13.51 -22.60 23.44
CA GLY A 113 -12.38 -21.69 23.46
C GLY A 113 -12.81 -20.23 23.55
N MET A 114 -11.82 -19.34 23.51
CA MET A 114 -11.98 -17.90 23.61
C MET A 114 -10.83 -17.18 22.90
N ILE A 115 -11.12 -16.02 22.31
CA ILE A 115 -10.13 -15.07 21.85
C ILE A 115 -9.90 -14.02 22.92
N TYR A 116 -8.64 -13.62 23.12
CA TYR A 116 -8.26 -12.49 23.94
C TYR A 116 -7.47 -11.49 23.11
N GLN A 117 -7.82 -10.23 23.21
CA GLN A 117 -7.11 -9.11 22.60
C GLN A 117 -6.15 -8.49 23.60
N PHE A 118 -4.90 -8.34 23.20
CA PHE A 118 -3.88 -7.63 23.97
C PHE A 118 -3.43 -6.38 23.22
N GLU A 119 -3.33 -5.26 23.93
CA GLU A 119 -2.76 -4.01 23.42
C GLU A 119 -1.78 -3.40 24.43
N THR A 120 -0.68 -2.83 23.92
CA THR A 120 0.34 -2.18 24.75
C THR A 120 1.09 -1.11 23.96
N THR A 121 1.64 -0.10 24.64
CA THR A 121 2.59 0.84 24.04
C THR A 121 4.06 0.41 24.24
N SER A 122 4.30 -0.61 25.07
CA SER A 122 5.63 -1.15 25.36
C SER A 122 5.92 -2.38 24.49
N GLU A 123 6.99 -2.28 23.68
CA GLU A 123 7.49 -3.40 22.88
C GLU A 123 7.97 -4.56 23.75
N ASP A 124 8.71 -4.27 24.82
CA ASP A 124 9.20 -5.29 25.75
C ASP A 124 8.05 -6.10 26.35
N LYS A 125 6.92 -5.45 26.60
CA LYS A 125 5.72 -6.13 27.13
C LYS A 125 5.09 -7.05 26.09
N LEU A 126 5.07 -6.66 24.81
CA LEU A 126 4.67 -7.54 23.72
C LEU A 126 5.62 -8.74 23.61
N ILE A 127 6.94 -8.49 23.56
CA ILE A 127 7.96 -9.54 23.48
C ILE A 127 7.82 -10.53 24.64
N LYS A 128 7.59 -10.02 25.85
CA LYS A 128 7.36 -10.82 27.05
C LYS A 128 6.10 -11.68 26.95
N LEU A 129 4.99 -11.15 26.41
CA LEU A 129 3.80 -11.97 26.14
C LEU A 129 4.13 -13.09 25.15
N LEU A 130 4.84 -12.75 24.06
CA LEU A 130 5.18 -13.69 22.98
C LEU A 130 6.13 -14.81 23.42
N SER A 131 6.93 -14.62 24.47
CA SER A 131 7.83 -15.65 24.99
C SER A 131 7.14 -16.65 25.93
N ILE A 132 5.92 -16.35 26.40
CA ILE A 132 5.17 -17.20 27.31
C ILE A 132 4.27 -18.15 26.51
N ASN A 133 4.77 -19.36 26.26
CA ASN A 133 4.03 -20.42 25.57
C ASN A 133 2.99 -21.10 26.49
N GLY A 134 1.91 -21.63 25.93
CA GLY A 134 0.93 -22.46 26.65
C GLY A 134 0.41 -23.61 25.79
N ASN A 135 0.20 -24.79 26.37
CA ASN A 135 -0.51 -25.87 25.68
C ASN A 135 -1.96 -25.43 25.45
N GLY A 136 -2.52 -25.65 24.26
CA GLY A 136 -3.86 -25.16 23.92
C GLY A 136 -3.94 -23.63 23.68
N VAL A 137 -2.80 -22.95 23.55
CA VAL A 137 -2.72 -21.50 23.33
C VAL A 137 -1.95 -21.19 22.05
N SER A 138 -2.49 -20.28 21.24
CA SER A 138 -1.86 -19.75 20.03
C SER A 138 -1.90 -18.23 20.06
N ILE A 139 -0.76 -17.57 19.81
CA ILE A 139 -0.69 -16.11 19.70
C ILE A 139 -0.47 -15.73 18.25
N ASN A 140 -1.50 -15.15 17.65
CA ASN A 140 -1.60 -14.78 16.24
C ASN A 140 -1.71 -13.25 16.08
N GLU A 141 -1.75 -12.81 14.82
CA GLU A 141 -2.11 -11.43 14.46
C GLU A 141 -1.36 -10.35 15.27
N LYS A 142 -0.04 -10.50 15.30
CA LYS A 142 0.86 -9.56 15.98
C LYS A 142 1.01 -8.33 15.09
N TYR A 143 0.62 -7.16 15.57
CA TYR A 143 0.64 -5.92 14.80
C TYR A 143 1.38 -4.80 15.53
N VAL A 144 2.01 -3.93 14.74
CA VAL A 144 2.44 -2.59 15.13
C VAL A 144 1.48 -1.60 14.50
N HIS A 145 0.96 -0.68 15.29
CA HIS A 145 0.10 0.42 14.85
C HIS A 145 0.92 1.71 14.86
N TYR A 146 0.78 2.49 13.80
CA TYR A 146 1.55 3.71 13.63
C TYR A 146 0.67 4.94 13.77
N LYS A 147 1.23 6.00 14.34
CA LYS A 147 0.56 7.29 14.32
C LYS A 147 0.36 7.77 12.87
N PRO A 148 -0.76 8.47 12.58
CA PRO A 148 -0.95 9.13 11.29
C PRO A 148 0.15 10.16 11.02
N LEU A 149 0.54 10.32 9.75
CA LEU A 149 1.46 11.40 9.38
C LEU A 149 0.75 12.74 9.50
N SER A 150 1.45 13.71 10.07
CA SER A 150 0.97 15.09 10.09
C SER A 150 1.02 15.69 8.67
N ALA A 151 0.15 16.67 8.39
CA ALA A 151 0.19 17.40 7.13
C ALA A 151 1.56 18.03 6.86
N LYS A 152 2.23 18.51 7.92
CA LYS A 152 3.57 19.08 7.84
C LYS A 152 4.62 18.05 7.42
N THR A 153 4.58 16.87 8.02
CA THR A 153 5.47 15.75 7.66
C THR A 153 5.30 15.36 6.19
N VAL A 154 4.06 15.27 5.70
CA VAL A 154 3.77 14.96 4.30
C VAL A 154 4.31 16.04 3.37
N GLU A 155 4.14 17.31 3.72
CA GLU A 155 4.68 18.45 2.96
C GLU A 155 6.22 18.37 2.85
N ASP A 156 6.90 18.14 3.98
CA ASP A 156 8.38 18.10 4.03
C ASP A 156 8.94 16.90 3.25
N LEU A 157 8.32 15.73 3.37
CA LEU A 157 8.69 14.54 2.59
C LEU A 157 8.46 14.76 1.09
N SER A 158 7.35 15.39 0.71
CA SER A 158 7.04 15.72 -0.68
C SER A 158 8.08 16.68 -1.27
N LYS A 159 8.44 17.75 -0.54
CA LYS A 159 9.48 18.70 -0.95
C LYS A 159 10.83 18.01 -1.16
N LYS A 160 11.22 17.13 -0.24
CA LYS A 160 12.45 16.36 -0.34
C LYS A 160 12.42 15.44 -1.57
N ALA A 161 11.34 14.67 -1.74
CA ALA A 161 11.22 13.73 -2.85
C ALA A 161 11.22 14.43 -4.22
N ILE A 162 10.52 15.56 -4.36
CA ILE A 162 10.51 16.35 -5.61
C ILE A 162 11.89 16.96 -5.91
N SER A 163 12.63 17.37 -4.88
CA SER A 163 13.99 17.90 -5.04
C SER A 163 14.96 16.81 -5.53
N GLU A 164 14.94 15.64 -4.90
CA GLU A 164 15.78 14.50 -5.28
C GLU A 164 15.41 13.95 -6.66
N SER A 165 14.11 13.87 -6.97
CA SER A 165 13.65 13.43 -8.29
C SER A 165 14.15 14.34 -9.41
N LYS A 166 14.20 15.65 -9.15
CA LYS A 166 14.76 16.63 -10.11
C LYS A 166 16.25 16.44 -10.30
N LYS A 167 17.02 16.18 -9.23
CA LYS A 167 18.45 15.87 -9.35
C LYS A 167 18.68 14.61 -10.18
N ARG A 168 17.95 13.53 -9.89
CA ARG A 168 18.01 12.27 -10.63
C ARG A 168 17.64 12.45 -12.09
N ALA A 169 16.56 13.18 -12.37
CA ALA A 169 16.13 13.50 -13.73
C ALA A 169 17.23 14.27 -14.50
N ASN A 170 17.90 15.24 -13.87
CA ASN A 170 19.00 15.98 -14.49
C ASN A 170 20.16 15.06 -14.85
N SER A 171 20.56 14.15 -13.94
CA SER A 171 21.62 13.19 -14.22
C SER A 171 21.29 12.29 -15.42
N ILE A 172 20.06 11.77 -15.49
CA ILE A 172 19.63 10.88 -16.58
C ILE A 172 19.52 11.66 -17.90
N ALA A 173 18.91 12.85 -17.89
CA ALA A 173 18.77 13.68 -19.07
C ALA A 173 20.13 14.09 -19.65
N ASN A 174 21.07 14.50 -18.79
CA ASN A 174 22.43 14.87 -19.21
C ASN A 174 23.15 13.71 -19.90
N SER A 175 23.02 12.47 -19.37
CA SER A 175 23.57 11.27 -20.00
C SER A 175 22.95 10.95 -21.36
N ALA A 176 21.73 11.43 -21.61
CA ALA A 176 21.03 11.30 -22.90
C ALA A 176 21.24 12.51 -23.83
N GLY A 177 22.09 13.48 -23.47
CA GLY A 177 22.28 14.71 -24.23
C GLY A 177 21.04 15.62 -24.25
N LYS A 178 20.19 15.52 -23.22
CA LYS A 178 18.94 16.26 -23.04
C LYS A 178 19.00 17.18 -21.81
N LYS A 179 18.11 18.17 -21.76
CA LYS A 179 17.89 19.02 -20.58
C LYS A 179 16.53 18.74 -19.96
N VAL A 180 16.46 18.75 -18.64
CA VAL A 180 15.19 18.65 -17.90
C VAL A 180 14.44 19.99 -17.96
N GLY A 181 13.19 19.93 -18.37
CA GLY A 181 12.25 21.05 -18.41
C GLY A 181 11.29 21.08 -17.24
N GLU A 182 10.10 21.60 -17.49
CA GLU A 182 9.03 21.75 -16.49
C GLU A 182 8.50 20.42 -15.98
N LEU A 183 8.12 20.38 -14.70
CA LEU A 183 7.31 19.31 -14.12
C LEU A 183 5.90 19.36 -14.73
N VAL A 184 5.45 18.27 -15.34
CA VAL A 184 4.13 18.17 -16.00
C VAL A 184 3.19 17.19 -15.33
N TYR A 185 3.71 16.37 -14.42
CA TYR A 185 2.91 15.41 -13.67
C TYR A 185 3.52 15.23 -12.29
N LEU A 186 2.66 15.20 -11.27
CA LEU A 186 3.00 14.87 -9.91
C LEU A 186 1.87 14.00 -9.35
N SER A 187 2.22 12.84 -8.83
CA SER A 187 1.29 12.01 -8.07
C SER A 187 1.98 11.41 -6.86
N ASN A 188 1.20 11.22 -5.81
CA ASN A 188 1.58 10.52 -4.60
C ASN A 188 0.40 9.65 -4.21
N TYR A 189 0.68 8.41 -3.81
CA TYR A 189 -0.31 7.56 -3.18
C TYR A 189 -0.24 7.80 -1.68
N LYS A 190 -1.41 7.93 -1.05
CA LYS A 190 -1.47 7.99 0.40
C LYS A 190 -0.92 6.69 0.96
N GLU A 191 0.07 6.77 1.85
CA GLU A 191 0.57 5.61 2.57
C GLU A 191 -0.54 5.11 3.52
N GLU A 192 -1.33 4.13 3.09
CA GLU A 192 -2.59 3.77 3.76
C GLU A 192 -2.44 2.83 4.95
N SER A 193 -1.26 2.22 5.11
CA SER A 193 -1.12 1.18 6.13
C SER A 193 -1.02 1.78 7.54
N LYS A 194 -2.14 1.77 8.26
CA LYS A 194 -2.21 2.17 9.68
C LYS A 194 -1.47 1.20 10.60
N ARG A 195 -1.23 -0.03 10.14
CA ARG A 195 -0.57 -1.09 10.91
C ARG A 195 0.25 -2.01 10.02
N ALA A 196 1.33 -2.56 10.54
CA ALA A 196 2.11 -3.61 9.89
C ALA A 196 2.15 -4.85 10.78
N PHE A 197 2.33 -6.03 10.18
CA PHE A 197 2.64 -7.22 10.97
C PHE A 197 3.92 -6.98 11.76
N TYR A 198 3.90 -7.36 13.04
CA TYR A 198 5.08 -7.31 13.87
C TYR A 198 6.10 -8.31 13.33
N SER A 199 7.21 -7.78 12.83
CA SER A 199 8.43 -8.52 12.51
C SER A 199 9.59 -7.83 13.22
N ALA A 200 10.57 -8.58 13.70
CA ALA A 200 11.70 -8.02 14.44
C ALA A 200 12.62 -7.10 13.60
N ILE A 201 12.27 -6.83 12.33
CA ILE A 201 13.09 -6.08 11.38
C ILE A 201 12.33 -4.82 10.92
N ASN A 202 13.02 -3.68 10.98
CA ASN A 202 12.62 -2.41 10.33
C ASN A 202 11.21 -1.90 10.63
N LEU A 203 10.72 -2.04 11.87
CA LEU A 203 9.37 -1.58 12.25
C LEU A 203 9.15 -0.08 12.02
N LYS A 204 10.20 0.74 12.13
CA LYS A 204 10.09 2.20 12.04
C LYS A 204 10.49 2.78 10.68
N ASN A 205 11.18 2.02 9.84
CA ASN A 205 11.68 2.53 8.57
C ASN A 205 10.62 2.35 7.48
N HIS A 206 10.15 3.46 6.92
CA HIS A 206 9.13 3.50 5.89
C HIS A 206 9.61 4.30 4.69
N ILE A 207 8.98 4.08 3.55
CA ILE A 207 9.31 4.73 2.28
C ILE A 207 8.16 5.65 1.91
N PHE A 208 8.47 6.90 1.61
CA PHE A 208 7.53 7.85 1.01
C PHE A 208 7.84 7.97 -0.48
N SER A 209 6.86 7.72 -1.35
CA SER A 209 7.07 7.69 -2.80
C SER A 209 6.31 8.78 -3.54
N VAL A 210 6.97 9.47 -4.47
CA VAL A 210 6.30 10.37 -5.43
C VAL A 210 6.64 9.94 -6.85
N ASN A 211 5.66 10.02 -7.75
CA ASN A 211 5.89 9.86 -9.18
C ASN A 211 5.81 11.22 -9.85
N VAL A 212 6.84 11.56 -10.60
CA VAL A 212 6.95 12.83 -11.30
C VAL A 212 7.25 12.60 -12.78
N LYS A 213 6.75 13.50 -13.64
CA LYS A 213 7.20 13.58 -15.04
C LYS A 213 7.72 14.97 -15.34
N TYR A 214 8.91 15.04 -15.93
CA TYR A 214 9.47 16.30 -16.44
C TYR A 214 9.54 16.25 -17.97
N LYS A 215 9.27 17.38 -18.63
CA LYS A 215 9.58 17.53 -20.05
C LYS A 215 11.09 17.37 -20.28
N LEU A 216 11.46 16.91 -21.47
CA LEU A 216 12.84 16.94 -21.94
C LEU A 216 12.98 17.91 -23.12
N HIS A 217 14.14 18.55 -23.20
CA HIS A 217 14.56 19.43 -24.30
C HIS A 217 15.83 18.85 -24.94
#